data_AF-A0AA41VKG4-F1
#
_entry.id   AF-A0AA41VKG4-F1
#
_cell.length_a   1.000
_cell.length_b   1.000
_cell.length_c   1.000
_cell.angle_alpha   90.00
_cell.angle_beta   90.00
_cell.angle_gamma   90.00
#
_symmetry.space_group_name_H-M   'P 1'
#
loop_
_entity.id
_entity.type
_entity.pdbx_description
1 polymer ?
#
loop_
_entity_poly.entity_id
_entity_poly.type
_entity_poly.pdbx_seq_one_letter_code
_entity_poly.pdbx_strand_id
1 'polypeptide(L)'
;MEEIRERKQTEREEFEDSDLKPQEEECLRKIPPWRSQLTVRGLVASLFIGIIYSIIVQKLNLTTGLTPTLNVSAALLSFIFIKGWTKMLGKLGFNSAPFTRQENTVIQTCAVACYSVSIAGGFGSFLLGLNKKTYELAGVDTPGNTPGSYKKPEIGWMTGFLFVTGFVGLFSLIPLRKIMIIDYKLAYPSGIATAVLINGFHTPKADKMAKEQVRGFAKFFSFSFLWGFFQWFYTGGDQCGFLQFPTFGLQAWKQSDDMFTSCKFVYSFWSCLSWGVMWPLIRGLKGEWYPATISEGSMKSLNGYKVFISIALILGDGLYNFLKVMYLSSRSIKSTIKVSNEDGSNQSLEDLQRNELFVRESIPIWIACVGYVLFSIASIIAIPLMFPQLKWY
;
A
#
# COMPACT_ATOMS: atom_id res chain seq x y z
N MET A 1 -27.43 -14.11 21.60
CA MET A 1 -26.97 -13.18 20.55
C MET A 1 -25.73 -13.70 19.83
N GLU A 2 -24.81 -14.34 20.55
CA GLU A 2 -23.57 -14.93 20.00
C GLU A 2 -23.84 -16.16 19.11
N GLU A 3 -24.68 -17.10 19.56
CA GLU A 3 -25.11 -18.25 18.74
C GLU A 3 -25.81 -17.87 17.43
N ILE A 4 -26.61 -16.80 17.42
CA ILE A 4 -27.27 -16.31 16.19
C ILE A 4 -26.25 -15.73 15.22
N ARG A 5 -25.14 -15.19 15.74
CA ARG A 5 -24.05 -14.62 14.94
C ARG A 5 -23.22 -15.75 14.34
N GLU A 6 -22.88 -16.76 15.13
CA GLU A 6 -22.16 -17.96 14.69
C GLU A 6 -22.97 -18.73 13.65
N ARG A 7 -24.26 -18.99 13.90
CA ARG A 7 -25.12 -19.71 12.94
C ARG A 7 -25.25 -18.97 11.61
N LYS A 8 -25.36 -17.63 11.63
CA LYS A 8 -25.36 -16.80 10.41
C LYS A 8 -24.01 -16.78 9.69
N GLN A 9 -22.92 -17.01 10.41
CA GLN A 9 -21.57 -17.01 9.87
C GLN A 9 -21.28 -18.37 9.22
N THR A 10 -21.65 -19.48 9.88
CA THR A 10 -21.59 -20.83 9.34
C THR A 10 -22.52 -21.01 8.14
N GLU A 11 -23.77 -20.55 8.22
CA GLU A 11 -24.70 -20.57 7.07
C GLU A 11 -24.21 -19.70 5.90
N ARG A 12 -23.43 -18.64 6.18
CA ARG A 12 -22.81 -17.82 5.13
C ARG A 12 -21.62 -18.53 4.50
N GLU A 13 -20.77 -19.19 5.30
CA GLU A 13 -19.59 -19.93 4.84
C GLU A 13 -19.98 -21.18 4.04
N GLU A 14 -20.94 -21.98 4.51
CA GLU A 14 -21.45 -23.17 3.79
C GLU A 14 -22.19 -22.81 2.49
N PHE A 15 -22.86 -21.66 2.47
CA PHE A 15 -23.55 -21.15 1.28
C PHE A 15 -22.59 -20.48 0.28
N GLU A 16 -21.58 -19.77 0.77
CA GLU A 16 -20.48 -19.23 -0.06
C GLU A 16 -19.64 -20.36 -0.69
N ASP A 17 -19.58 -21.56 -0.11
CA ASP A 17 -18.84 -22.69 -0.70
C ASP A 17 -19.68 -23.53 -1.70
N SER A 18 -21.02 -23.55 -1.55
CA SER A 18 -21.92 -24.37 -2.37
C SER A 18 -22.46 -23.68 -3.63
N ASP A 19 -22.75 -22.37 -3.59
CA ASP A 19 -23.24 -21.60 -4.75
C ASP A 19 -22.09 -21.06 -5.63
N LEU A 20 -20.87 -20.98 -5.09
CA LEU A 20 -19.71 -20.41 -5.79
C LEU A 20 -19.02 -21.45 -6.69
N LYS A 21 -18.99 -22.73 -6.29
CA LYS A 21 -18.37 -23.83 -7.08
C LYS A 21 -19.02 -24.02 -8.47
N PRO A 22 -20.36 -24.13 -8.61
CA PRO A 22 -20.99 -24.28 -9.93
C PRO A 22 -20.79 -23.04 -10.83
N GLN A 23 -20.73 -21.85 -10.21
CA GLN A 23 -20.60 -20.59 -10.93
C GLN A 23 -19.14 -20.29 -11.33
N GLU A 24 -18.16 -20.74 -10.55
CA GLU A 24 -16.74 -20.72 -10.91
C GLU A 24 -16.45 -21.62 -12.11
N GLU A 25 -17.01 -22.84 -12.15
CA GLU A 25 -16.85 -23.76 -13.29
C GLU A 25 -17.39 -23.21 -14.61
N GLU A 26 -18.57 -22.55 -14.59
CA GLU A 26 -19.14 -21.93 -15.80
C GLU A 26 -18.41 -20.64 -16.20
N CYS A 27 -17.91 -19.86 -15.23
CA CYS A 27 -17.07 -18.68 -15.49
C CYS A 27 -15.69 -19.03 -16.06
N LEU A 28 -15.04 -20.09 -15.57
CA LEU A 28 -13.73 -20.55 -16.03
C LEU A 28 -13.77 -20.96 -17.52
N ARG A 29 -14.90 -21.51 -18.00
CA ARG A 29 -15.09 -21.90 -19.40
C ARG A 29 -15.37 -20.73 -20.36
N LYS A 30 -15.67 -19.52 -19.86
CA LYS A 30 -16.06 -18.33 -20.64
C LYS A 30 -15.19 -17.09 -20.36
N ILE A 31 -13.97 -17.25 -19.88
CA ILE A 31 -13.08 -16.09 -19.66
C ILE A 31 -12.65 -15.52 -21.01
N PRO A 32 -13.01 -14.27 -21.35
CA PRO A 32 -12.62 -13.67 -22.60
C PRO A 32 -11.12 -13.28 -22.54
N PRO A 33 -10.41 -13.23 -23.67
CA PRO A 33 -8.96 -13.04 -23.71
C PRO A 33 -8.52 -11.73 -23.04
N TRP A 34 -7.34 -11.66 -22.44
CA TRP A 34 -6.86 -10.48 -21.68
C TRP A 34 -7.05 -9.13 -22.40
N ARG A 35 -6.91 -9.07 -23.72
CA ARG A 35 -7.09 -7.84 -24.53
C ARG A 35 -8.51 -7.28 -24.45
N SER A 36 -9.50 -8.16 -24.34
CA SER A 36 -10.91 -7.77 -24.22
C SER A 36 -11.30 -7.35 -22.80
N GLN A 37 -10.47 -7.70 -21.81
CA GLN A 37 -10.62 -7.25 -20.42
C GLN A 37 -10.10 -5.81 -20.23
N LEU A 38 -9.23 -5.36 -21.13
CA LEU A 38 -8.66 -4.01 -21.13
C LEU A 38 -9.60 -3.03 -21.87
N THR A 39 -10.59 -2.51 -21.16
CA THR A 39 -11.58 -1.59 -21.72
C THR A 39 -11.08 -0.15 -21.67
N VAL A 40 -11.44 0.66 -22.67
CA VAL A 40 -11.11 2.10 -22.68
C VAL A 40 -11.73 2.83 -21.48
N ARG A 41 -12.99 2.52 -21.15
CA ARG A 41 -13.66 3.08 -19.97
C ARG A 41 -12.94 2.71 -18.67
N GLY A 42 -12.42 1.47 -18.58
CA GLY A 42 -11.66 1.00 -17.43
C GLY A 42 -10.34 1.74 -17.30
N LEU A 43 -9.60 1.93 -18.39
CA LEU A 43 -8.38 2.73 -18.39
C LEU A 43 -8.64 4.17 -17.93
N VAL A 44 -9.68 4.81 -18.45
CA VAL A 44 -10.08 6.17 -18.03
C VAL A 44 -10.43 6.21 -16.55
N ALA A 45 -11.26 5.27 -16.07
CA ALA A 45 -11.61 5.18 -14.65
C ALA A 45 -10.38 4.95 -13.77
N SER A 46 -9.46 4.08 -14.20
CA SER A 46 -8.23 3.78 -13.47
C SER A 46 -7.30 4.99 -13.38
N LEU A 47 -7.25 5.82 -14.42
CA LEU A 47 -6.49 7.06 -14.43
C LEU A 47 -7.05 8.05 -13.41
N PHE A 48 -8.37 8.28 -13.42
CA PHE A 48 -9.03 9.17 -12.46
C PHE A 48 -8.83 8.70 -11.02
N ILE A 49 -9.08 7.42 -10.75
CA ILE A 49 -8.92 6.82 -9.42
C ILE A 49 -7.45 6.86 -9.00
N GLY A 50 -6.53 6.57 -9.93
CA GLY A 50 -5.08 6.60 -9.70
C GLY A 50 -4.58 8.00 -9.34
N ILE A 51 -5.05 9.06 -10.02
CA ILE A 51 -4.70 10.45 -9.69
C ILE A 51 -5.16 10.80 -8.27
N ILE A 52 -6.42 10.49 -7.93
CA ILE A 52 -6.98 10.76 -6.60
C ILE A 52 -6.14 10.08 -5.52
N TYR A 53 -5.85 8.79 -5.68
CA TYR A 53 -5.05 8.06 -4.69
C TYR A 53 -3.60 8.52 -4.64
N SER A 54 -3.00 8.89 -5.76
CA SER A 54 -1.63 9.42 -5.78
C SER A 54 -1.52 10.71 -4.96
N ILE A 55 -2.51 11.61 -5.06
CA ILE A 55 -2.57 12.84 -4.25
C ILE A 55 -2.71 12.51 -2.76
N ILE A 56 -3.63 11.59 -2.42
CA ILE A 56 -3.86 11.18 -1.02
C ILE A 56 -2.59 10.57 -0.43
N VAL A 57 -1.97 9.64 -1.15
CA VAL A 57 -0.74 8.94 -0.75
C VAL A 57 0.42 9.91 -0.60
N GLN A 58 0.58 10.86 -1.53
CA GLN A 58 1.63 11.86 -1.42
C GLN A 58 1.44 12.73 -0.17
N LYS A 59 0.19 13.12 0.14
CA LYS A 59 -0.11 13.84 1.39
C LYS A 59 0.22 13.01 2.62
N LEU A 60 -0.19 11.73 2.65
CA LEU A 60 0.11 10.83 3.77
C LEU A 60 1.61 10.60 3.96
N ASN A 61 2.37 10.46 2.87
CA ASN A 61 3.82 10.35 2.92
C ASN A 61 4.46 11.60 3.54
N LEU A 62 4.02 12.80 3.14
CA LEU A 62 4.60 14.06 3.62
C LEU A 62 4.16 14.43 5.05
N THR A 63 2.96 14.03 5.48
CA THR A 63 2.43 14.40 6.81
C THR A 63 2.72 13.33 7.85
N THR A 64 2.48 12.06 7.54
CA THR A 64 2.54 10.96 8.53
C THR A 64 3.69 10.00 8.29
N GLY A 65 4.37 10.03 7.14
CA GLY A 65 5.44 9.10 6.77
C GLY A 65 5.00 7.64 6.60
N LEU A 66 3.74 7.30 6.92
CA LEU A 66 3.16 5.98 6.83
C LEU A 66 2.00 5.96 5.83
N THR A 67 2.08 5.07 4.86
CA THR A 67 1.01 4.87 3.87
C THR A 67 0.39 3.47 4.01
N PRO A 68 -0.92 3.37 4.37
CA PRO A 68 -1.60 2.08 4.43
C PRO A 68 -1.87 1.53 3.04
N THR A 69 -2.13 0.23 2.94
CA THR A 69 -2.53 -0.40 1.67
C THR A 69 -3.94 0.03 1.28
N LEU A 70 -4.10 0.58 0.07
CA LEU A 70 -5.38 1.10 -0.43
C LEU A 70 -6.04 0.16 -1.47
N ASN A 71 -5.50 -1.04 -1.65
CA ASN A 71 -5.94 -2.04 -2.66
C ASN A 71 -7.46 -2.31 -2.62
N VAL A 72 -7.99 -2.59 -1.43
CA VAL A 72 -9.41 -2.88 -1.19
C VAL A 72 -10.29 -1.66 -1.51
N SER A 73 -9.84 -0.47 -1.11
CA SER A 73 -10.57 0.76 -1.39
C SER A 73 -10.61 1.08 -2.90
N ALA A 74 -9.52 0.81 -3.62
CA ALA A 74 -9.45 0.97 -5.07
C ALA A 74 -10.42 0.01 -5.80
N ALA A 75 -10.54 -1.24 -5.35
CA ALA A 75 -11.52 -2.20 -5.90
C ALA A 75 -12.98 -1.73 -5.72
N LEU A 76 -13.33 -1.23 -4.53
CA LEU A 76 -14.66 -0.71 -4.24
C LEU A 76 -14.97 0.55 -5.07
N LEU A 77 -14.02 1.49 -5.13
CA LEU A 77 -14.22 2.76 -5.84
C LEU A 77 -14.33 2.54 -7.35
N SER A 78 -13.54 1.62 -7.90
CA SER A 78 -13.64 1.16 -9.28
C SER A 78 -15.05 0.63 -9.60
N PHE A 79 -15.58 -0.25 -8.73
CA PHE A 79 -16.93 -0.77 -8.88
C PHE A 79 -17.99 0.34 -8.87
N ILE A 80 -17.91 1.28 -7.92
CA ILE A 80 -18.85 2.41 -7.82
C ILE A 80 -18.78 3.29 -9.06
N PHE A 81 -17.56 3.63 -9.50
CA PHE A 81 -17.34 4.55 -10.62
C PHE A 81 -17.87 3.96 -11.92
N ILE A 82 -17.52 2.72 -12.25
CA ILE A 82 -18.00 2.08 -13.48
C ILE A 82 -19.50 1.80 -13.45
N LYS A 83 -20.07 1.38 -12.30
CA LYS A 83 -21.52 1.16 -12.17
C LYS A 83 -22.30 2.49 -12.26
N GLY A 84 -21.75 3.57 -11.73
CA GLY A 84 -22.29 4.93 -11.91
C GLY A 84 -22.23 5.37 -13.37
N TRP A 85 -21.08 5.18 -14.01
CA TRP A 85 -20.83 5.51 -15.41
C TRP A 85 -21.76 4.75 -16.37
N THR A 86 -21.92 3.44 -16.19
CA THR A 86 -22.80 2.60 -17.02
C THR A 86 -24.28 2.97 -16.83
N LYS A 87 -24.70 3.28 -15.60
CA LYS A 87 -26.07 3.75 -15.32
C LYS A 87 -26.35 5.12 -15.95
N MET A 88 -25.36 6.02 -15.94
CA MET A 88 -25.45 7.33 -16.60
C MET A 88 -25.55 7.18 -18.12
N LEU A 89 -24.69 6.34 -18.72
CA LEU A 89 -24.73 6.03 -20.15
C LEU A 89 -26.04 5.35 -20.57
N GLY A 90 -26.57 4.45 -19.75
CA GLY A 90 -27.87 3.81 -20.00
C GLY A 90 -29.02 4.82 -20.00
N LYS A 91 -28.98 5.84 -19.13
CA LYS A 91 -29.94 6.96 -19.18
C LYS A 91 -29.81 7.82 -20.44
N LEU A 92 -28.63 7.85 -21.05
CA LEU A 92 -28.34 8.57 -22.29
C LEU A 92 -28.60 7.72 -23.55
N GLY A 93 -29.14 6.50 -23.41
CA GLY A 93 -29.50 5.62 -24.53
C GLY A 93 -28.35 4.80 -25.11
N PHE A 94 -27.15 4.85 -24.53
CA PHE A 94 -26.02 4.04 -24.99
C PHE A 94 -26.01 2.66 -24.34
N ASN A 95 -26.00 1.61 -25.17
CA ASN A 95 -25.94 0.23 -24.69
C ASN A 95 -24.50 -0.10 -24.27
N SER A 96 -24.22 0.04 -22.98
CA SER A 96 -22.88 -0.16 -22.41
C SER A 96 -22.63 -1.65 -22.14
N ALA A 97 -21.46 -2.16 -22.55
CA ALA A 97 -21.04 -3.54 -22.30
C ALA A 97 -21.14 -3.91 -20.81
N PRO A 98 -21.49 -5.16 -20.46
CA PRO A 98 -21.62 -5.58 -19.06
C PRO A 98 -20.29 -5.43 -18.32
N PHE A 99 -20.36 -5.00 -17.06
CA PHE A 99 -19.18 -4.81 -16.21
C PHE A 99 -18.77 -6.14 -15.59
N THR A 100 -17.53 -6.58 -15.86
CA THR A 100 -17.01 -7.90 -15.45
C THR A 100 -16.07 -7.79 -14.25
N ARG A 101 -15.86 -8.92 -13.56
CA ARG A 101 -14.93 -9.03 -12.43
C ARG A 101 -13.50 -8.71 -12.86
N GLN A 102 -13.13 -9.21 -14.04
CA GLN A 102 -11.82 -9.04 -14.65
C GLN A 102 -11.54 -7.56 -14.96
N GLU A 103 -12.53 -6.85 -15.52
CA GLU A 103 -12.42 -5.41 -15.77
C GLU A 103 -12.20 -4.63 -14.46
N ASN A 104 -12.92 -4.99 -13.38
CA ASN A 104 -12.70 -4.37 -12.06
C ASN A 104 -11.29 -4.61 -11.52
N THR A 105 -10.77 -5.83 -11.67
CA THR A 105 -9.38 -6.18 -11.30
C THR A 105 -8.35 -5.40 -12.11
N VAL A 106 -8.57 -5.21 -13.42
CA VAL A 106 -7.68 -4.39 -14.27
C VAL A 106 -7.65 -2.95 -13.79
N ILE A 107 -8.82 -2.34 -13.54
CA ILE A 107 -8.92 -0.95 -13.05
C ILE A 107 -8.22 -0.80 -11.71
N GLN A 108 -8.49 -1.72 -10.78
CA GLN A 108 -7.86 -1.75 -9.46
C GLN A 108 -6.34 -1.88 -9.58
N THR A 109 -5.84 -2.80 -10.41
CA THR A 109 -4.39 -3.02 -10.60
C THR A 109 -3.72 -1.78 -11.18
N CYS A 110 -4.32 -1.13 -12.18
CA CYS A 110 -3.80 0.10 -12.77
C CYS A 110 -3.78 1.26 -11.74
N ALA A 111 -4.87 1.45 -10.98
CA ALA A 111 -4.92 2.48 -9.95
C ALA A 111 -3.90 2.23 -8.82
N VAL A 112 -3.72 0.97 -8.40
CA VAL A 112 -2.70 0.58 -7.41
C VAL A 112 -1.30 0.84 -7.92
N ALA A 113 -1.02 0.52 -9.19
CA ALA A 113 0.27 0.80 -9.81
C ALA A 113 0.58 2.31 -9.78
N CYS A 114 -0.38 3.16 -10.13
CA CYS A 114 -0.21 4.61 -10.12
C CYS A 114 0.20 5.16 -8.75
N TYR A 115 -0.56 4.85 -7.68
CA TYR A 115 -0.20 5.37 -6.36
C TYR A 115 1.03 4.68 -5.77
N SER A 116 1.30 3.41 -6.11
CA SER A 116 2.48 2.70 -5.62
C SER A 116 3.76 3.33 -6.15
N VAL A 117 3.76 3.84 -7.39
CA VAL A 117 4.87 4.65 -7.93
C VAL A 117 5.07 5.92 -7.12
N SER A 118 4.00 6.53 -6.58
CA SER A 118 4.13 7.71 -5.72
C SER A 118 4.83 7.38 -4.38
N ILE A 119 4.63 6.17 -3.84
CA ILE A 119 5.30 5.69 -2.62
C ILE A 119 6.74 5.27 -2.92
N ALA A 120 6.89 4.26 -3.77
CA ALA A 120 8.16 3.59 -4.03
C ALA A 120 9.10 4.42 -4.92
N GLY A 121 8.55 5.33 -5.72
CA GLY A 121 9.32 6.20 -6.60
C GLY A 121 10.09 7.29 -5.87
N GLY A 122 9.94 7.43 -4.55
CA GLY A 122 10.73 8.35 -3.74
C GLY A 122 10.25 9.80 -3.73
N PHE A 123 9.04 10.06 -4.23
CA PHE A 123 8.44 11.40 -4.27
C PHE A 123 8.24 12.00 -2.88
N GLY A 124 8.04 11.17 -1.85
CA GLY A 124 7.95 11.61 -0.44
C GLY A 124 9.27 11.57 0.32
N SER A 125 10.37 11.11 -0.30
CA SER A 125 11.65 10.87 0.38
C SER A 125 12.83 11.45 -0.40
N PHE A 126 13.59 10.62 -1.11
CA PHE A 126 14.86 11.02 -1.72
C PHE A 126 14.69 11.97 -2.91
N LEU A 127 13.63 11.84 -3.73
CA LEU A 127 13.39 12.79 -4.82
C LEU A 127 13.05 14.19 -4.31
N LEU A 128 12.35 14.27 -3.18
CA LEU A 128 12.06 15.55 -2.52
C LEU A 128 13.33 16.18 -1.94
N GLY A 129 14.22 15.34 -1.38
CA GLY A 129 15.50 15.77 -0.83
C GLY A 129 16.46 16.35 -1.88
N LEU A 130 16.42 15.84 -3.11
CA LEU A 130 17.26 16.34 -4.22
C LEU A 130 16.88 17.77 -4.66
N ASN A 131 15.68 18.24 -4.34
CA ASN A 131 15.20 19.54 -4.79
C ASN A 131 16.02 20.69 -4.17
N LYS A 132 16.36 21.68 -5.00
CA LYS A 132 17.15 22.86 -4.60
C LYS A 132 16.53 23.61 -3.41
N LYS A 133 15.21 23.77 -3.40
CA LYS A 133 14.51 24.46 -2.30
C LYS A 133 14.66 23.70 -0.98
N THR A 134 14.60 22.37 -1.01
CA THR A 134 14.81 21.53 0.17
C THR A 134 16.25 21.61 0.66
N TYR A 135 17.22 21.61 -0.26
CA TYR A 135 18.65 21.79 0.02
C TYR A 135 18.95 23.12 0.72
N GLU A 136 18.37 24.23 0.24
CA GLU A 136 18.54 25.56 0.83
C GLU A 136 17.90 25.66 2.21
N LEU A 137 16.71 25.06 2.39
CA LEU A 137 16.02 25.01 3.68
C LEU A 137 16.76 24.17 4.73
N ALA A 138 17.51 23.14 4.31
CA ALA A 138 18.30 22.30 5.20
C ALA A 138 19.57 22.99 5.76
N GLY A 139 19.93 24.16 5.22
CA GLY A 139 21.14 24.92 5.60
C GLY A 139 22.38 24.43 4.85
N VAL A 140 23.00 25.32 4.08
CA VAL A 140 24.19 25.01 3.27
C VAL A 140 25.40 24.61 4.14
N ASP A 141 25.46 25.14 5.37
CA ASP A 141 26.53 24.86 6.34
C ASP A 141 26.27 23.62 7.21
N THR A 142 25.17 22.89 6.97
CA THR A 142 24.85 21.68 7.73
C THR A 142 25.84 20.56 7.35
N PRO A 143 26.52 19.93 8.31
CA PRO A 143 27.46 18.85 8.02
C PRO A 143 26.74 17.70 7.29
N GLY A 144 27.24 17.32 6.11
CA GLY A 144 26.62 16.37 5.19
C GLY A 144 25.83 16.99 4.03
N ASN A 145 25.59 18.30 4.04
CA ASN A 145 24.87 19.03 2.99
C ASN A 145 25.82 19.74 2.01
N THR A 146 26.72 18.97 1.37
CA THR A 146 27.80 19.52 0.55
C THR A 146 27.29 20.43 -0.59
N PRO A 147 28.00 21.54 -0.89
CA PRO A 147 27.66 22.42 -2.00
C PRO A 147 27.51 21.66 -3.32
N GLY A 148 26.34 21.77 -3.95
CA GLY A 148 26.04 21.08 -5.22
C GLY A 148 25.39 19.70 -5.09
N SER A 149 25.07 19.24 -3.88
CA SER A 149 24.33 17.98 -3.63
C SER A 149 22.83 18.05 -3.95
N TYR A 150 22.39 19.03 -4.73
CA TYR A 150 21.03 19.15 -5.22
C TYR A 150 20.96 18.90 -6.73
N LYS A 151 19.87 18.28 -7.18
CA LYS A 151 19.57 18.06 -8.59
C LYS A 151 18.17 18.55 -8.85
N LYS A 152 17.96 19.37 -9.89
CA LYS A 152 16.59 19.72 -10.30
C LYS A 152 15.94 18.46 -10.90
N PRO A 153 14.90 17.90 -10.26
CA PRO A 153 14.23 16.73 -10.79
C PRO A 153 13.27 17.21 -11.89
N GLU A 154 13.78 17.33 -13.11
CA GLU A 154 12.92 17.58 -14.28
C GLU A 154 12.08 16.34 -14.58
N ILE A 155 10.87 16.56 -15.13
CA ILE A 155 9.92 15.47 -15.41
C ILE A 155 10.58 14.36 -16.24
N GLY A 156 11.34 14.72 -17.28
CA GLY A 156 12.04 13.74 -18.12
C GLY A 156 13.07 12.89 -17.36
N TRP A 157 13.84 13.52 -16.47
CA TRP A 157 14.83 12.82 -15.65
C TRP A 157 14.15 11.89 -14.62
N MET A 158 13.08 12.36 -13.99
CA MET A 158 12.30 11.55 -13.05
C MET A 158 11.64 10.36 -13.74
N THR A 159 11.03 10.57 -14.91
CA THR A 159 10.44 9.48 -15.70
C THR A 159 11.51 8.46 -16.11
N GLY A 160 12.67 8.91 -16.56
CA GLY A 160 13.80 8.04 -16.88
C GLY A 160 14.27 7.22 -15.67
N PHE A 161 14.43 7.88 -14.51
CA PHE A 161 14.82 7.21 -13.26
C PHE A 161 13.81 6.13 -12.85
N LEU A 162 12.52 6.46 -12.81
CA LEU A 162 11.46 5.53 -12.42
C LEU A 162 11.28 4.38 -13.40
N PHE A 163 11.50 4.64 -14.69
CA PHE A 163 11.46 3.63 -15.73
C PHE A 163 12.59 2.61 -15.54
N VAL A 164 13.81 3.10 -15.37
CA VAL A 164 15.01 2.27 -15.19
C VAL A 164 14.96 1.46 -13.88
N THR A 165 14.43 2.04 -12.81
CA THR A 165 14.35 1.35 -11.49
C THR A 165 13.13 0.45 -11.36
N GLY A 166 11.99 0.81 -11.95
CA GLY A 166 10.73 0.08 -11.79
C GLY A 166 10.59 -1.15 -12.68
N PHE A 167 11.06 -1.10 -13.94
CA PHE A 167 10.80 -2.17 -14.90
C PHE A 167 11.59 -3.45 -14.62
N VAL A 168 12.78 -3.36 -14.04
CA VAL A 168 13.58 -4.53 -13.63
C VAL A 168 12.79 -5.43 -12.68
N GLY A 169 12.11 -4.83 -11.69
CA GLY A 169 11.27 -5.56 -10.75
C GLY A 169 10.04 -6.20 -11.40
N LEU A 170 9.48 -5.60 -12.44
CA LEU A 170 8.33 -6.15 -13.15
C LEU A 170 8.69 -7.45 -13.89
N PHE A 171 9.85 -7.52 -14.53
CA PHE A 171 10.31 -8.71 -15.24
C PHE A 171 10.76 -9.84 -14.28
N SER A 172 11.35 -9.51 -13.13
CA SER A 172 11.74 -10.52 -12.13
C SER A 172 10.52 -11.21 -11.49
N LEU A 173 9.39 -10.51 -11.39
CA LEU A 173 8.16 -11.05 -10.83
C LEU A 173 7.46 -12.07 -11.72
N ILE A 174 7.68 -12.05 -13.05
CA ILE A 174 7.03 -12.98 -13.99
C ILE A 174 7.35 -14.45 -13.65
N PRO A 175 8.63 -14.89 -13.57
CA PRO A 175 8.95 -16.27 -13.22
C PRO A 175 8.58 -16.61 -11.77
N LEU A 176 8.79 -15.66 -10.85
CA LEU A 176 8.48 -15.85 -9.43
C LEU A 176 6.98 -16.08 -9.19
N ARG A 177 6.11 -15.42 -9.96
CA ARG A 177 4.66 -15.55 -9.80
C ARG A 177 4.20 -17.00 -10.02
N LYS A 178 4.73 -17.69 -11.03
CA LYS A 178 4.37 -19.08 -11.31
C LYS A 178 4.75 -19.99 -10.13
N ILE A 179 5.98 -19.83 -9.64
CA ILE A 179 6.52 -20.63 -8.54
C ILE A 179 5.75 -20.37 -7.23
N MET A 180 5.52 -19.09 -6.90
CA MET A 180 4.84 -18.73 -5.65
C MET A 180 3.36 -19.14 -5.63
N ILE A 181 2.66 -19.02 -6.77
CA ILE A 181 1.21 -19.28 -6.86
C ILE A 181 0.92 -20.77 -7.11
N ILE A 182 1.58 -21.40 -8.08
CA ILE A 182 1.28 -22.79 -8.46
C ILE A 182 2.02 -23.77 -7.55
N ASP A 183 3.34 -23.61 -7.41
CA ASP A 183 4.18 -24.63 -6.76
C ASP A 183 4.10 -24.52 -5.24
N TYR A 184 4.18 -23.29 -4.69
CA TYR A 184 4.14 -23.06 -3.24
C TYR A 184 2.75 -22.75 -2.68
N LYS A 185 1.73 -22.50 -3.52
CA LYS A 185 0.35 -22.13 -3.13
C LYS A 185 0.30 -21.07 -2.00
N LEU A 186 1.20 -20.08 -2.06
CA LEU A 186 1.32 -19.08 -0.99
C LEU A 186 0.10 -18.15 -1.01
N ALA A 187 -0.63 -18.12 0.10
CA ALA A 187 -1.73 -17.20 0.29
C ALA A 187 -1.19 -15.77 0.44
N TYR A 188 -1.49 -14.89 -0.52
CA TYR A 188 -1.18 -13.46 -0.41
C TYR A 188 -2.38 -12.73 0.22
N PRO A 189 -2.37 -12.40 1.53
CA PRO A 189 -3.60 -12.07 2.26
C PRO A 189 -4.32 -10.84 1.70
N SER A 190 -3.57 -9.80 1.33
CA SER A 190 -4.14 -8.58 0.72
C SER A 190 -4.76 -8.85 -0.65
N GLY A 191 -4.11 -9.70 -1.46
CA GLY A 191 -4.59 -10.07 -2.80
C GLY A 191 -5.84 -10.92 -2.73
N ILE A 192 -5.85 -11.94 -1.85
CA ILE A 192 -7.01 -12.81 -1.61
C ILE A 192 -8.20 -12.00 -1.10
N ALA A 193 -8.00 -11.13 -0.10
CA ALA A 193 -9.07 -10.29 0.42
C ALA A 193 -9.67 -9.38 -0.67
N THR A 194 -8.83 -8.84 -1.56
CA THR A 194 -9.30 -8.01 -2.68
C THR A 194 -10.05 -8.86 -3.72
N ALA A 195 -9.57 -10.06 -4.03
CA ALA A 195 -10.22 -10.98 -4.97
C ALA A 195 -11.59 -11.45 -4.47
N VAL A 196 -11.69 -11.86 -3.19
CA VAL A 196 -12.96 -12.22 -2.54
C VAL A 196 -13.94 -11.06 -2.57
N LEU A 197 -13.47 -9.84 -2.31
CA LEU A 197 -14.31 -8.65 -2.38
C LEU A 197 -14.82 -8.37 -3.81
N ILE A 198 -13.95 -8.43 -4.81
CA ILE A 198 -14.33 -8.24 -6.22
C ILE A 198 -15.33 -9.32 -6.64
N ASN A 199 -15.09 -10.57 -6.29
CA ASN A 199 -16.05 -11.66 -6.56
C ASN A 199 -17.41 -11.35 -5.90
N GLY A 200 -17.40 -10.93 -4.63
CA GLY A 200 -18.59 -10.54 -3.88
C GLY A 200 -19.39 -9.38 -4.51
N PHE A 201 -18.75 -8.48 -5.27
CA PHE A 201 -19.43 -7.39 -5.99
C PHE A 201 -20.16 -7.84 -7.26
N HIS A 202 -19.85 -9.02 -7.81
CA HIS A 202 -20.36 -9.50 -9.08
C HIS A 202 -21.10 -10.85 -8.95
N THR A 203 -21.62 -11.20 -7.77
CA THR A 203 -22.54 -12.32 -7.53
C THR A 203 -24.02 -11.89 -7.59
N PRO A 204 -24.99 -12.81 -7.72
CA PRO A 204 -26.43 -12.46 -7.80
C PRO A 204 -26.95 -11.74 -6.55
N LYS A 205 -26.41 -12.05 -5.36
CA LYS A 205 -26.70 -11.36 -4.08
C LYS A 205 -25.89 -10.06 -3.91
N ALA A 206 -25.01 -9.72 -4.85
CA ALA A 206 -24.08 -8.59 -4.75
C ALA A 206 -24.77 -7.23 -4.70
N ASP A 207 -25.92 -7.06 -5.33
CA ASP A 207 -26.56 -5.74 -5.34
C ASP A 207 -27.01 -5.31 -3.93
N LYS A 208 -27.32 -6.27 -3.05
CA LYS A 208 -27.66 -5.98 -1.64
C LYS A 208 -26.40 -5.72 -0.80
N MET A 209 -25.39 -6.59 -0.88
CA MET A 209 -24.14 -6.43 -0.13
C MET A 209 -23.34 -5.20 -0.56
N ALA A 210 -23.24 -4.95 -1.87
CA ALA A 210 -22.60 -3.75 -2.40
C ALA A 210 -23.35 -2.48 -1.97
N LYS A 211 -24.69 -2.47 -1.97
CA LYS A 211 -25.46 -1.31 -1.45
C LYS A 211 -25.19 -1.05 0.02
N GLU A 212 -25.08 -2.10 0.84
CA GLU A 212 -24.76 -1.95 2.26
C GLU A 212 -23.34 -1.41 2.47
N GLN A 213 -22.35 -1.94 1.76
CA GLN A 213 -20.96 -1.47 1.83
C GLN A 213 -20.82 -0.03 1.30
N VAL A 214 -21.45 0.29 0.16
CA VAL A 214 -21.46 1.66 -0.39
C VAL A 214 -22.16 2.62 0.58
N ARG A 215 -23.25 2.20 1.23
CA ARG A 215 -23.93 3.01 2.25
C ARG A 215 -23.05 3.24 3.47
N GLY A 216 -22.33 2.21 3.92
CA GLY A 216 -21.36 2.34 5.01
C GLY A 216 -20.24 3.30 4.63
N PHE A 217 -19.60 3.09 3.47
CA PHE A 217 -18.56 3.95 2.93
C PHE A 217 -19.04 5.39 2.81
N ALA A 218 -20.20 5.64 2.22
CA ALA A 218 -20.78 6.98 2.09
C ALA A 218 -21.04 7.64 3.45
N LYS A 219 -21.56 6.91 4.44
CA LYS A 219 -21.76 7.46 5.80
C LYS A 219 -20.45 7.90 6.45
N PHE A 220 -19.44 7.02 6.46
CA PHE A 220 -18.15 7.33 7.07
C PHE A 220 -17.38 8.40 6.28
N PHE A 221 -17.49 8.37 4.95
CA PHE A 221 -16.91 9.39 4.09
C PHE A 221 -17.55 10.75 4.36
N SER A 222 -18.89 10.84 4.40
CA SER A 222 -19.60 12.09 4.71
C SER A 222 -19.28 12.59 6.12
N PHE A 223 -19.21 11.71 7.12
CA PHE A 223 -18.80 12.10 8.47
C PHE A 223 -17.36 12.63 8.48
N SER A 224 -16.43 11.92 7.84
CA SER A 224 -15.02 12.34 7.76
C SER A 224 -14.86 13.65 6.98
N PHE A 225 -15.64 13.84 5.92
CA PHE A 225 -15.63 15.05 5.11
C PHE A 225 -16.20 16.24 5.88
N LEU A 226 -17.35 16.07 6.54
CA LEU A 226 -17.95 17.11 7.39
C LEU A 226 -17.02 17.47 8.55
N TRP A 227 -16.37 16.47 9.15
CA TRP A 227 -15.38 16.70 10.20
C TRP A 227 -14.15 17.45 9.67
N GLY A 228 -13.61 17.06 8.51
CA GLY A 228 -12.51 17.77 7.86
C GLY A 228 -12.88 19.21 7.46
N PHE A 229 -14.10 19.41 6.95
CA PHE A 229 -14.64 20.73 6.65
C PHE A 229 -14.79 21.59 7.91
N PHE A 230 -15.29 21.01 9.00
CA PHE A 230 -15.37 21.67 10.29
C PHE A 230 -13.98 22.09 10.80
N GLN A 231 -13.00 21.19 10.78
CA GLN A 231 -11.62 21.51 11.16
C GLN A 231 -11.02 22.63 10.28
N TRP A 232 -11.27 22.59 8.97
CA TRP A 232 -10.83 23.61 8.03
C TRP A 232 -11.54 24.96 8.26
N PHE A 233 -12.83 24.95 8.55
CA PHE A 233 -13.62 26.17 8.78
C PHE A 233 -13.17 26.93 10.04
N TYR A 234 -12.74 26.19 11.07
CA TYR A 234 -12.27 26.75 12.33
C TYR A 234 -10.74 26.86 12.43
N THR A 235 -9.99 26.69 11.35
CA THR A 235 -8.53 26.94 11.35
C THR A 235 -8.27 28.42 11.04
N GLY A 236 -7.77 29.15 12.04
CA GLY A 236 -7.57 30.60 12.01
C GLY A 236 -6.11 31.06 11.91
N GLY A 237 -5.14 30.14 11.83
CA GLY A 237 -3.71 30.43 11.70
C GLY A 237 -2.81 29.24 12.10
N ASP A 238 -1.48 29.41 12.05
CA ASP A 238 -0.48 28.35 12.29
C ASP A 238 -0.53 27.71 13.70
N GLN A 239 -1.21 28.36 14.64
CA GLN A 239 -1.34 27.95 16.04
C GLN A 239 -2.82 27.95 16.51
N CYS A 240 -3.78 28.01 15.58
CA CYS A 240 -5.19 28.18 15.92
C CYS A 240 -6.10 27.27 15.08
N GLY A 241 -6.76 26.31 15.74
CA GLY A 241 -7.84 25.50 15.18
C GLY A 241 -8.19 24.29 16.02
N PHE A 242 -9.28 23.60 15.68
CA PHE A 242 -9.73 22.38 16.38
C PHE A 242 -8.72 21.23 16.34
N LEU A 243 -7.75 21.27 15.42
CA LEU A 243 -6.63 20.33 15.34
C LEU A 243 -5.65 20.45 16.53
N GLN A 244 -5.53 21.64 17.11
CA GLN A 244 -4.68 21.93 18.27
C GLN A 244 -5.50 22.12 19.54
N PHE A 245 -6.80 21.78 19.54
CA PHE A 245 -7.64 21.93 20.71
C PHE A 245 -7.12 21.01 21.83
N PRO A 246 -6.79 21.54 23.02
CA PRO A 246 -6.20 20.78 24.10
C PRO A 246 -7.28 19.93 24.80
N THR A 247 -7.76 18.87 24.15
CA THR A 247 -8.75 17.92 24.71
C THR A 247 -8.27 17.29 26.02
N PHE A 248 -6.96 17.15 26.20
CA PHE A 248 -6.33 16.60 27.41
C PHE A 248 -5.62 17.66 28.27
N GLY A 249 -5.86 18.95 28.03
CA GLY A 249 -5.34 20.06 28.83
C GLY A 249 -4.08 20.75 28.28
N LEU A 250 -3.84 21.98 28.74
CA LEU A 250 -2.78 22.89 28.27
C LEU A 250 -1.35 22.35 28.52
N GLN A 251 -1.18 21.55 29.58
CA GLN A 251 0.12 20.95 29.93
C GLN A 251 0.49 19.80 28.98
N ALA A 252 -0.51 19.03 28.50
CA ALA A 252 -0.31 18.03 27.47
C ALA A 252 -0.04 18.68 26.11
N TRP A 253 -0.76 19.76 25.77
CA TRP A 253 -0.56 20.53 24.54
C TRP A 253 0.86 21.09 24.39
N LYS A 254 1.43 21.67 25.46
CA LYS A 254 2.83 22.15 25.47
C LYS A 254 3.87 21.04 25.30
N GLN A 255 3.51 19.78 25.56
CA GLN A 255 4.38 18.61 25.37
C GLN A 255 4.04 17.82 24.09
N SER A 256 3.09 18.30 23.28
CA SER A 256 2.52 17.59 22.12
C SER A 256 3.33 17.75 20.83
N ASP A 257 4.63 17.95 20.90
CA ASP A 257 5.48 17.68 19.75
C ASP A 257 5.53 16.15 19.54
N ASP A 258 4.63 15.72 18.64
CA ASP A 258 4.73 14.58 17.71
C ASP A 258 4.19 13.19 18.05
N MET A 259 3.26 12.99 19.00
CA MET A 259 2.70 11.64 19.18
C MET A 259 1.28 11.48 19.74
N PHE A 260 0.41 12.50 19.65
CA PHE A 260 -0.98 12.35 20.14
C PHE A 260 -2.00 12.09 19.01
N THR A 261 -1.71 12.52 17.78
CA THR A 261 -2.67 12.47 16.66
C THR A 261 -2.79 11.10 15.99
N SER A 262 -1.88 10.17 16.29
CA SER A 262 -1.88 8.79 15.75
C SER A 262 -2.44 7.76 16.72
N CYS A 263 -3.17 8.19 17.77
CA CYS A 263 -3.90 7.28 18.66
C CYS A 263 -5.16 6.74 17.97
N LYS A 264 -4.96 5.88 16.96
CA LYS A 264 -5.96 4.91 16.54
C LYS A 264 -5.87 3.72 17.50
N PHE A 265 -7.03 3.29 17.98
CA PHE A 265 -7.36 2.39 19.11
C PHE A 265 -6.61 1.04 19.27
N VAL A 266 -5.50 0.76 18.58
CA VAL A 266 -4.84 -0.57 18.58
C VAL A 266 -3.43 -0.56 19.23
N TYR A 267 -2.77 0.60 19.40
CA TYR A 267 -1.39 0.65 19.96
C TYR A 267 -1.25 1.42 21.29
N SER A 268 -2.33 1.53 22.08
CA SER A 268 -2.36 2.44 23.23
C SER A 268 -1.46 2.04 24.40
N PHE A 269 -1.19 0.74 24.62
CA PHE A 269 -0.40 0.34 25.81
C PHE A 269 1.06 0.78 25.73
N TRP A 270 1.74 0.50 24.61
CA TRP A 270 3.14 0.87 24.42
C TRP A 270 3.32 2.38 24.29
N SER A 271 2.35 3.07 23.68
CA SER A 271 2.34 4.54 23.62
C SER A 271 2.16 5.16 25.01
N CYS A 272 1.29 4.59 25.85
CA CYS A 272 1.12 5.02 27.24
C CYS A 272 2.35 4.72 28.11
N LEU A 273 3.02 3.57 27.92
CA LEU A 273 4.24 3.22 28.66
C LEU A 273 5.42 4.13 28.26
N SER A 274 5.57 4.37 26.95
CA SER A 274 6.57 5.27 26.39
C SER A 274 6.37 6.71 26.90
N TRP A 275 5.14 7.22 26.82
CA TRP A 275 4.82 8.58 27.26
C TRP A 275 4.77 8.74 28.78
N GLY A 276 4.25 7.76 29.51
CA GLY A 276 4.03 7.83 30.95
C GLY A 276 5.24 7.46 31.81
N VAL A 277 6.19 6.66 31.29
CA VAL A 277 7.33 6.16 32.08
C VAL A 277 8.65 6.52 31.40
N MET A 278 8.85 6.14 30.14
CA MET A 278 10.15 6.25 29.48
C MET A 278 10.59 7.71 29.25
N TRP A 279 9.75 8.57 28.67
CA TRP A 279 10.11 9.97 28.40
C TRP A 279 10.29 10.84 29.65
N PRO A 280 9.48 10.68 30.73
CA PRO A 280 9.72 11.36 32.00
C PRO A 280 11.05 10.98 32.66
N LEU A 281 11.43 9.69 32.62
CA LEU A 281 12.71 9.21 33.15
C LEU A 281 13.92 9.80 32.41
N ILE A 282 13.87 9.82 31.07
CA ILE A 282 14.95 10.41 30.25
C ILE A 282 15.01 11.94 30.41
N ARG A 283 13.87 12.60 30.69
CA ARG A 283 13.84 14.03 31.03
C ARG A 283 14.52 14.33 32.37
N GLY A 284 14.43 13.43 33.35
CA GLY A 284 15.12 13.55 34.63
C GLY A 284 16.64 13.49 34.53
N LEU A 285 17.19 12.92 33.45
CA LEU A 285 18.63 12.77 33.20
C LEU A 285 19.22 13.92 32.35
N LYS A 286 18.53 15.06 32.28
CA LYS A 286 18.98 16.26 31.56
C LYS A 286 20.25 16.82 32.20
N GLY A 287 21.32 16.97 31.40
CA GLY A 287 22.64 17.41 31.87
C GLY A 287 23.69 16.30 31.96
N GLU A 288 23.28 15.04 32.14
CA GLU A 288 24.19 13.88 32.13
C GLU A 288 24.17 13.16 30.78
N TRP A 289 22.98 12.90 30.22
CA TRP A 289 22.82 12.16 28.97
C TRP A 289 22.79 13.09 27.73
N TYR A 290 22.35 14.33 27.91
CA TYR A 290 22.36 15.34 26.84
C TYR A 290 22.51 16.77 27.42
N PRO A 291 23.08 17.72 26.64
CA PRO A 291 23.39 19.06 27.13
C PRO A 291 22.12 19.83 27.51
N ALA A 292 22.11 20.44 28.70
CA ALA A 292 20.97 21.20 29.20
C ALA A 292 20.73 22.54 28.47
N THR A 293 21.72 23.02 27.71
CA THR A 293 21.74 24.34 27.05
C THR A 293 21.07 24.36 25.68
N ILE A 294 20.70 23.21 25.10
CA ILE A 294 20.15 23.11 23.74
C ILE A 294 18.61 23.08 23.80
N SER A 295 17.94 23.69 22.82
CA SER A 295 16.48 23.68 22.73
C SER A 295 15.93 22.25 22.55
N GLU A 296 14.76 21.98 23.14
CA GLU A 296 14.13 20.64 23.16
C GLU A 296 13.69 20.13 21.77
N GLY A 297 13.65 21.00 20.76
CA GLY A 297 13.38 20.65 19.37
C GLY A 297 14.59 20.14 18.59
N SER A 298 15.81 20.32 19.11
CA SER A 298 17.04 19.92 18.42
C SER A 298 17.28 18.41 18.45
N MET A 299 17.80 17.83 17.37
CA MET A 299 18.20 16.42 17.28
C MET A 299 19.27 16.00 18.31
N LYS A 300 19.98 16.96 18.93
CA LYS A 300 20.96 16.70 20.00
C LYS A 300 20.36 16.70 21.42
N SER A 301 19.05 16.91 21.52
CA SER A 301 18.28 16.94 22.77
C SER A 301 17.41 15.67 22.91
N LEU A 302 16.41 15.70 23.79
CA LEU A 302 15.43 14.63 23.98
C LEU A 302 14.82 14.12 22.66
N ASN A 303 14.66 15.00 21.66
CA ASN A 303 14.13 14.62 20.34
C ASN A 303 15.01 13.60 19.60
N GLY A 304 16.34 13.67 19.77
CA GLY A 304 17.27 12.66 19.23
C GLY A 304 17.00 11.27 19.80
N TYR A 305 16.82 11.17 21.11
CA TYR A 305 16.48 9.90 21.76
C TYR A 305 15.13 9.36 21.29
N LYS A 306 14.12 10.22 21.08
CA LYS A 306 12.84 9.82 20.47
C LYS A 306 13.06 9.15 19.11
N VAL A 307 13.79 9.82 18.21
CA VAL A 307 14.01 9.34 16.84
C VAL A 307 14.88 8.08 16.80
N PHE A 308 16.03 8.06 17.49
CA PHE A 308 16.95 6.93 17.43
C PHE A 308 16.40 5.67 18.11
N ILE A 309 15.67 5.79 19.22
CA ILE A 309 15.00 4.63 19.85
C ILE A 309 13.91 4.08 18.93
N SER A 310 13.12 4.95 18.29
CA SER A 310 12.13 4.51 17.29
C SER A 310 12.78 3.80 16.10
N ILE A 311 13.88 4.32 15.57
CA ILE A 311 14.63 3.68 14.48
C ILE A 311 15.17 2.31 14.92
N ALA A 312 15.75 2.22 16.12
CA ALA A 312 16.26 0.97 16.68
C ALA A 312 15.15 -0.08 16.87
N LEU A 313 13.96 0.33 17.33
CA LEU A 313 12.79 -0.53 17.45
C LEU A 313 12.30 -1.02 16.09
N ILE A 314 12.20 -0.15 15.09
CA ILE A 314 11.79 -0.52 13.73
C ILE A 314 12.80 -1.50 13.11
N LEU A 315 14.11 -1.25 13.28
CA LEU A 315 15.16 -2.15 12.83
C LEU A 315 15.12 -3.50 13.56
N GLY A 316 14.91 -3.48 14.88
CA GLY A 316 14.81 -4.68 15.71
C GLY A 316 13.61 -5.55 15.33
N ASP A 317 12.43 -4.95 15.15
CA ASP A 317 11.22 -5.66 14.69
C ASP A 317 11.40 -6.15 13.25
N GLY A 318 11.98 -5.34 12.37
CA GLY A 318 12.33 -5.75 11.01
C GLY A 318 13.26 -6.95 10.99
N LEU A 319 14.32 -6.95 11.80
CA LEU A 319 15.27 -8.06 11.93
C LEU A 319 14.61 -9.31 12.51
N TYR A 320 13.82 -9.17 13.58
CA TYR A 320 13.09 -10.29 14.17
C TYR A 320 12.16 -10.95 13.16
N ASN A 321 11.35 -10.16 12.44
CA ASN A 321 10.44 -10.68 11.42
C ASN A 321 11.21 -11.32 10.27
N PHE A 322 12.33 -10.73 9.83
CA PHE A 322 13.20 -11.31 8.82
C PHE A 322 13.73 -12.69 9.25
N LEU A 323 14.31 -12.78 10.46
CA LEU A 323 14.83 -14.04 11.00
C LEU A 323 13.72 -15.08 11.19
N LYS A 324 12.56 -14.68 11.69
CA LYS A 324 11.39 -15.54 11.87
C LYS A 324 10.89 -16.10 10.54
N VAL A 325 10.73 -15.24 9.52
CA VAL A 325 10.31 -15.66 8.19
C VAL A 325 11.35 -16.58 7.57
N MET A 326 12.64 -16.24 7.64
CA MET A 326 13.73 -17.11 7.17
C MET A 326 13.71 -18.49 7.85
N TYR A 327 13.49 -18.53 9.16
CA TYR A 327 13.37 -19.78 9.92
C TYR A 327 12.15 -20.60 9.51
N LEU A 328 10.97 -19.98 9.43
CA LEU A 328 9.72 -20.64 9.03
C LEU A 328 9.78 -21.13 7.58
N SER A 329 10.31 -20.32 6.65
CA SER A 329 10.52 -20.69 5.25
C SER A 329 11.53 -21.83 5.12
N SER A 330 12.64 -21.80 5.86
CA SER A 330 13.62 -22.90 5.85
C SER A 330 13.03 -24.21 6.40
N ARG A 331 12.20 -24.13 7.44
CA ARG A 331 11.49 -25.28 8.01
C ARG A 331 10.42 -25.81 7.06
N SER A 332 9.65 -24.91 6.44
CA SER A 332 8.63 -25.23 5.43
C SER A 332 9.24 -25.91 4.22
N ILE A 333 10.34 -25.40 3.66
CA ILE A 333 11.02 -26.02 2.52
C ILE A 333 11.52 -27.42 2.90
N LYS A 334 12.09 -27.61 4.09
CA LYS A 334 12.48 -28.94 4.57
C LYS A 334 11.30 -29.90 4.76
N SER A 335 10.15 -29.42 5.22
CA SER A 335 8.95 -30.27 5.34
C SER A 335 8.31 -30.57 3.98
N THR A 336 8.29 -29.61 3.04
CA THR A 336 7.71 -29.78 1.71
C THR A 336 8.57 -30.70 0.84
N ILE A 337 9.91 -30.63 0.95
CA ILE A 337 10.82 -31.61 0.32
C ILE A 337 10.56 -33.02 0.88
N LYS A 338 10.22 -33.14 2.17
CA LYS A 338 9.88 -34.42 2.80
C LYS A 338 8.53 -34.97 2.33
N VAL A 339 7.52 -34.12 2.17
CA VAL A 339 6.16 -34.49 1.71
C VAL A 339 6.10 -34.76 0.20
N SER A 340 6.90 -34.06 -0.61
CA SER A 340 6.97 -34.29 -2.06
C SER A 340 7.54 -35.66 -2.46
N ASN A 341 8.15 -36.39 -1.53
CA ASN A 341 8.57 -37.78 -1.73
C ASN A 341 7.47 -38.81 -1.40
N GLU A 342 6.35 -38.41 -0.78
CA GLU A 342 5.28 -39.32 -0.35
C GLU A 342 3.94 -39.11 -1.10
N ASP A 343 3.59 -37.88 -1.52
CA ASP A 343 2.29 -37.62 -2.16
C ASP A 343 2.40 -37.34 -3.67
N GLY A 344 2.57 -38.44 -4.42
CA GLY A 344 2.45 -38.47 -5.87
C GLY A 344 1.04 -38.76 -6.37
N SER A 345 -0.04 -38.29 -5.74
CA SER A 345 -1.41 -38.41 -6.29
C SER A 345 -2.44 -37.68 -5.44
N ASN A 346 -2.95 -36.54 -5.93
CA ASN A 346 -4.33 -36.02 -5.76
C ASN A 346 -4.36 -34.50 -5.96
N GLN A 347 -4.03 -34.02 -7.16
CA GLN A 347 -4.49 -32.69 -7.58
C GLN A 347 -5.93 -32.83 -8.10
N SER A 348 -6.86 -32.06 -7.54
CA SER A 348 -8.25 -32.03 -8.01
C SER A 348 -8.32 -31.56 -9.47
N LEU A 349 -9.28 -32.07 -10.23
CA LEU A 349 -9.49 -31.68 -11.63
C LEU A 349 -9.70 -30.15 -11.78
N GLU A 350 -10.29 -29.53 -10.78
CA GLU A 350 -10.50 -28.07 -10.67
C GLU A 350 -9.18 -27.30 -10.52
N ASP A 351 -8.25 -27.79 -9.70
CA ASP A 351 -6.92 -27.20 -9.54
C ASP A 351 -6.13 -27.29 -10.85
N LEU A 352 -6.26 -28.41 -11.58
CA LEU A 352 -5.62 -28.59 -12.88
C LEU A 352 -6.16 -27.62 -13.92
N GLN A 353 -7.48 -27.43 -14.01
CA GLN A 353 -8.09 -26.46 -14.94
C GLN A 353 -7.72 -25.01 -14.61
N ARG A 354 -7.67 -24.64 -13.32
CA ARG A 354 -7.22 -23.31 -12.88
C ARG A 354 -5.75 -23.07 -13.23
N ASN A 355 -4.90 -24.06 -13.00
CA ASN A 355 -3.48 -24.00 -13.34
C ASN A 355 -3.28 -23.89 -14.85
N GLU A 356 -4.06 -24.63 -15.65
CA GLU A 356 -4.02 -24.57 -17.11
C GLU A 356 -4.39 -23.17 -17.63
N LEU A 357 -5.49 -22.58 -17.12
CA LEU A 357 -5.89 -21.22 -17.45
C LEU A 357 -4.83 -20.17 -17.06
N PHE A 358 -4.24 -20.31 -15.88
CA PHE A 358 -3.18 -19.43 -15.40
C PHE A 358 -1.92 -19.51 -16.27
N VAL A 359 -1.55 -20.71 -16.73
CA VAL A 359 -0.39 -20.93 -17.60
C VAL A 359 -0.66 -20.49 -19.04
N ARG A 360 -1.90 -20.64 -19.53
CA ARG A 360 -2.30 -20.32 -20.91
C ARG A 360 -2.10 -18.85 -21.29
N GLU A 361 -2.24 -17.93 -20.34
CA GLU A 361 -2.02 -16.48 -20.55
C GLU A 361 -0.66 -15.97 -20.01
N SER A 362 0.28 -16.86 -19.70
CA SER A 362 1.59 -16.46 -19.17
C SER A 362 2.54 -15.94 -20.25
N ILE A 363 3.30 -14.89 -19.93
CA ILE A 363 4.38 -14.38 -20.79
C ILE A 363 5.49 -15.45 -20.85
N PRO A 364 5.99 -15.81 -22.03
CA PRO A 364 7.11 -16.75 -22.18
C PRO A 364 8.28 -16.37 -21.29
N ILE A 365 8.82 -17.35 -20.55
CA ILE A 365 9.92 -17.13 -19.58
C ILE A 365 11.14 -16.51 -20.27
N TRP A 366 11.41 -16.89 -21.53
CA TRP A 366 12.51 -16.30 -22.29
C TRP A 366 12.34 -14.77 -22.49
N ILE A 367 11.12 -14.30 -22.75
CA ILE A 367 10.84 -12.85 -22.85
C ILE A 367 11.07 -12.17 -21.51
N ALA A 368 10.68 -12.81 -20.41
CA ALA A 368 10.92 -12.29 -19.07
C ALA A 368 12.42 -12.20 -18.75
N CYS A 369 13.19 -13.25 -19.06
CA CYS A 369 14.64 -13.27 -18.87
C CYS A 369 15.36 -12.23 -19.74
N VAL A 370 15.01 -12.14 -21.02
CA VAL A 370 15.60 -11.15 -21.95
C VAL A 370 15.27 -9.73 -21.50
N GLY A 371 14.01 -9.46 -21.14
CA GLY A 371 13.58 -8.16 -20.60
C GLY A 371 14.35 -7.82 -19.32
N TYR A 372 14.43 -8.75 -18.38
CA TYR A 372 15.17 -8.56 -17.13
C TYR A 372 16.64 -8.21 -17.40
N VAL A 373 17.34 -8.97 -18.24
CA VAL A 373 18.76 -8.73 -18.56
C VAL A 373 18.95 -7.37 -19.24
N LEU A 374 18.12 -7.06 -20.24
CA LEU A 374 18.21 -5.80 -20.97
C LEU A 374 17.99 -4.59 -20.06
N PHE A 375 16.91 -4.60 -19.27
CA PHE A 375 16.63 -3.52 -18.34
C PHE A 375 17.66 -3.45 -17.23
N SER A 376 18.17 -4.57 -16.73
CA SER A 376 19.24 -4.58 -15.71
C SER A 376 20.53 -3.95 -16.23
N ILE A 377 20.95 -4.27 -17.46
CA ILE A 377 22.12 -3.64 -18.09
C ILE A 377 21.89 -2.13 -18.23
N ALA A 378 20.71 -1.72 -18.71
CA ALA A 378 20.36 -0.31 -18.83
C ALA A 378 20.41 0.38 -17.45
N SER A 379 19.94 -0.25 -16.38
CA SER A 379 20.00 0.28 -15.02
C SER A 379 21.41 0.38 -14.46
N ILE A 380 22.24 -0.63 -14.68
CA ILE A 380 23.66 -0.65 -14.25
C ILE A 380 24.44 0.49 -14.92
N ILE A 381 24.11 0.85 -16.16
CA ILE A 381 24.78 1.95 -16.88
C ILE A 381 24.17 3.31 -16.51
N ALA A 382 22.84 3.42 -16.48
CA ALA A 382 22.16 4.70 -16.29
C ALA A 382 22.26 5.22 -14.85
N ILE A 383 22.16 4.36 -13.83
CA ILE A 383 22.15 4.82 -12.42
C ILE A 383 23.47 5.54 -12.05
N PRO A 384 24.67 5.01 -12.35
CA PRO A 384 25.92 5.71 -12.07
C PRO A 384 26.10 7.02 -12.86
N LEU A 385 25.51 7.13 -14.05
CA LEU A 385 25.52 8.38 -14.83
C LEU A 385 24.56 9.41 -14.25
N MET A 386 23.42 8.97 -13.71
CA MET A 386 22.42 9.84 -13.08
C MET A 386 22.89 10.32 -11.70
N PHE A 387 23.55 9.44 -10.94
CA PHE A 387 24.10 9.71 -9.62
C PHE A 387 25.61 9.47 -9.62
N PRO A 388 26.42 10.52 -9.91
CA PRO A 388 27.86 10.42 -9.78
C PRO A 388 28.26 10.08 -8.35
N GLN A 389 29.37 9.37 -8.19
CA GLN A 389 29.84 8.92 -6.88
C GLN A 389 29.99 10.10 -5.90
N LEU A 390 29.28 10.03 -4.79
CA LEU A 390 29.43 10.96 -3.67
C LEU A 390 30.78 10.68 -3.00
N LYS A 391 31.75 11.54 -3.27
CA LYS A 391 33.01 11.56 -2.52
C LYS A 391 32.76 12.29 -1.20
N TRP A 392 32.85 11.58 -0.09
CA TRP A 392 32.99 12.19 1.23
C TRP A 392 34.41 12.74 1.33
N TYR A 393 34.54 14.06 1.44
CA TYR A 393 35.79 14.73 1.78
C TYR A 393 35.75 15.11 3.25
#